data_AF-A0A2V4CVK5-F1
#
_entry.id   AF-A0A2V4CVK5-F1
#
_cell.length_a   1.000
_cell.length_b   1.000
_cell.length_c   1.000
_cell.angle_alpha   90.00
_cell.angle_beta   90.00
_cell.angle_gamma   90.00
#
_symmetry.space_group_name_H-M   'P 1'
#
loop_
_entity.id
_entity.type
_entity.pdbx_description
1 polymer ?
#
loop_
_entity_poly.entity_id
_entity_poly.type
_entity_poly.pdbx_seq_one_letter_code
_entity_poly.pdbx_strand_id
1 'polypeptide(L)'
;MLPRWHIFWGLILSIFIWFFHPEIKIIYLLLVFLSSFLIDFDHYLVAVKNTKSLSLQKAFNYFALLGKNELNRKKKKRKKDPLMIFHTAEFHLLVLAVGFLEEAFLFIFLGMFFHSLLDIIWLIKNDRLHKREYFLINWLRDN
;
A
#
# COMPACT_ATOMS: atom_id res chain seq x y z
N MET A 1 -6.06 -0.60 -3.78
CA MET A 1 -7.13 -1.58 -4.09
C MET A 1 -7.89 -1.80 -2.77
N LEU A 2 -8.92 -2.66 -2.67
CA LEU A 2 -9.50 -2.94 -1.35
C LEU A 2 -8.56 -3.87 -0.55
N PRO A 3 -8.36 -3.66 0.77
CA PRO A 3 -7.48 -4.47 1.61
C PRO A 3 -7.71 -5.98 1.51
N ARG A 4 -8.96 -6.41 1.35
CA ARG A 4 -9.31 -7.84 1.21
C ARG A 4 -8.59 -8.54 0.05
N TRP A 5 -8.30 -7.82 -1.03
CA TRP A 5 -7.59 -8.38 -2.18
C TRP A 5 -6.09 -8.50 -1.92
N HIS A 6 -5.52 -7.60 -1.14
CA HIS A 6 -4.13 -7.69 -0.70
C HIS A 6 -3.91 -8.87 0.27
N ILE A 7 -4.89 -9.14 1.15
CA ILE A 7 -4.90 -10.34 1.98
C ILE A 7 -4.95 -11.60 1.10
N PHE A 8 -5.90 -11.66 0.16
CA PHE A 8 -6.05 -12.83 -0.71
C PHE A 8 -4.80 -13.11 -1.55
N TRP A 9 -4.30 -12.10 -2.28
CA TRP A 9 -3.13 -12.29 -3.13
C TRP A 9 -1.83 -12.45 -2.33
N GLY A 10 -1.73 -11.83 -1.16
CA GLY A 10 -0.63 -12.03 -0.23
C GLY A 10 -0.52 -13.46 0.27
N LEU A 11 -1.67 -14.07 0.59
CA LEU A 11 -1.72 -15.48 0.96
C LEU A 11 -1.27 -16.38 -0.20
N ILE A 12 -1.76 -16.11 -1.41
CA ILE A 12 -1.35 -16.84 -2.62
C ILE A 12 0.17 -16.71 -2.85
N LEU A 13 0.74 -15.51 -2.75
CA LEU A 13 2.18 -15.31 -2.87
C LEU A 13 2.96 -16.12 -1.82
N SER A 14 2.49 -16.12 -0.57
CA SER A 14 3.18 -16.81 0.52
C SER A 14 3.15 -18.33 0.35
N ILE A 15 2.02 -18.88 -0.10
CA ILE A 15 1.90 -20.30 -0.46
C ILE A 15 2.78 -20.63 -1.67
N PHE A 16 2.81 -19.75 -2.67
CA PHE A 16 3.66 -19.92 -3.84
C PHE A 16 5.15 -19.98 -3.45
N ILE A 17 5.62 -19.06 -2.62
CA ILE A 17 7.00 -19.07 -2.11
C ILE A 17 7.28 -20.36 -1.34
N TRP A 18 6.38 -20.77 -0.43
CA TRP A 18 6.55 -22.01 0.33
C TRP A 18 6.60 -23.26 -0.56
N PHE A 19 5.81 -23.31 -1.63
CA PHE A 19 5.79 -24.44 -2.56
C PHE A 19 7.11 -24.61 -3.30
N PHE A 20 7.74 -23.51 -3.73
CA PHE A 20 9.03 -23.55 -4.45
C PHE A 20 10.25 -23.56 -3.53
N HIS A 21 10.10 -23.03 -2.31
CA HIS A 21 11.17 -22.89 -1.31
C HIS A 21 10.68 -23.34 0.09
N PRO A 22 10.40 -24.63 0.28
CA PRO A 22 9.88 -25.17 1.54
C PRO A 22 10.87 -25.06 2.71
N GLU A 23 12.15 -24.83 2.44
CA GLU A 23 13.21 -24.60 3.43
C GLU A 23 13.10 -23.25 4.16
N ILE A 24 12.35 -22.29 3.61
CA ILE A 24 12.18 -20.97 4.21
C ILE A 24 11.40 -21.11 5.53
N LYS A 25 11.94 -20.50 6.60
CA LYS A 25 11.29 -20.48 7.91
C LYS A 25 9.90 -19.86 7.81
N ILE A 26 8.91 -20.48 8.45
CA ILE A 26 7.51 -20.02 8.46
C ILE A 26 7.38 -18.55 8.88
N ILE A 27 8.23 -18.08 9.81
CA ILE A 27 8.21 -16.68 10.24
C ILE A 27 8.44 -15.70 9.08
N TYR A 28 9.32 -16.03 8.13
CA TYR A 28 9.60 -15.19 6.97
C TYR A 28 8.43 -15.18 5.98
N LEU A 29 7.77 -16.32 5.79
CA LEU A 29 6.53 -16.40 4.99
C LEU A 29 5.41 -15.57 5.63
N LEU A 30 5.29 -15.60 6.96
CA LEU A 30 4.35 -14.74 7.70
C LEU A 30 4.70 -13.27 7.54
N LEU A 31 5.98 -12.89 7.52
CA LEU A 31 6.38 -11.50 7.26
C LEU A 31 5.98 -11.05 5.86
N VAL A 32 6.17 -11.87 4.83
CA VAL A 32 5.68 -11.58 3.46
C VAL A 32 4.16 -11.40 3.46
N PHE A 33 3.43 -12.35 4.05
CA PHE A 33 1.97 -12.31 4.11
C PHE A 33 1.44 -11.08 4.84
N LEU A 34 1.96 -10.79 6.03
CA LEU A 34 1.48 -9.68 6.86
C LEU A 34 1.82 -8.33 6.21
N SER A 35 3.05 -8.17 5.72
CA SER A 35 3.47 -6.93 5.05
C SER A 35 2.72 -6.68 3.74
N SER A 36 2.18 -7.71 3.08
CA SER A 36 1.41 -7.52 1.85
C SER A 36 0.06 -6.82 2.05
N PHE A 37 -0.45 -6.68 3.27
CA PHE A 37 -1.70 -5.93 3.52
C PHE A 37 -1.63 -4.97 4.71
N LEU A 38 -0.73 -5.17 5.68
CA LEU A 38 -0.59 -4.25 6.81
C LEU A 38 -0.11 -2.87 6.39
N ILE A 39 0.51 -2.71 5.21
CA ILE A 39 0.88 -1.37 4.74
C ILE A 39 -0.32 -0.48 4.45
N ASP A 40 -1.51 -1.03 4.16
CA ASP A 40 -2.75 -0.25 4.05
C ASP A 40 -3.15 0.42 5.37
N PHE A 41 -2.50 0.09 6.50
CA PHE A 41 -2.74 0.78 7.76
C PHE A 41 -2.47 2.29 7.67
N ASP A 42 -1.58 2.75 6.78
CA ASP A 42 -1.36 4.17 6.55
C ASP A 42 -2.61 4.90 6.03
N HIS A 43 -3.44 4.24 5.21
CA HIS A 43 -4.72 4.75 4.76
C HIS A 43 -5.65 4.97 5.94
N TYR A 44 -5.70 4.00 6.86
CA TYR A 44 -6.49 4.15 8.09
C TYR A 44 -6.01 5.35 8.91
N LEU A 45 -4.69 5.50 9.12
CA LEU A 45 -4.13 6.65 9.84
C LEU A 45 -4.49 7.99 9.17
N VAL A 46 -4.40 8.06 7.84
CA VAL A 46 -4.81 9.24 7.08
C VAL A 46 -6.29 9.54 7.29
N ALA A 47 -7.16 8.53 7.22
CA ALA A 47 -8.58 8.72 7.43
C ALA A 47 -8.90 9.13 8.87
N VAL A 48 -8.24 8.57 9.88
CA VAL A 48 -8.37 8.99 11.29
C VAL A 48 -7.97 10.46 11.43
N LYS A 49 -6.85 10.88 10.84
CA LYS A 49 -6.38 12.27 10.89
C LYS A 49 -7.38 13.26 10.29
N ASN A 50 -8.03 12.88 9.18
CA ASN A 50 -8.98 13.72 8.46
C ASN A 50 -10.39 13.72 9.06
N THR A 51 -10.87 12.57 9.53
CA THR A 51 -12.23 12.41 10.08
C THR A 51 -12.30 12.65 11.59
N LYS A 52 -11.15 12.71 12.28
CA LYS A 52 -11.03 12.77 13.74
C LYS A 52 -11.77 11.63 14.45
N SER A 53 -11.78 10.44 13.84
CA SER A 53 -12.48 9.28 14.39
C SER A 53 -11.72 7.99 14.17
N LEU A 54 -11.67 7.15 15.21
CA LEU A 54 -11.09 5.80 15.17
C LEU A 54 -12.05 4.74 14.59
N SER A 55 -13.20 5.16 14.07
CA SER A 55 -14.15 4.23 13.46
C SER A 55 -13.65 3.77 12.10
N LEU A 56 -13.41 2.47 11.96
CA LEU A 56 -13.05 1.84 10.68
C LEU A 56 -14.11 2.10 9.59
N GLN A 57 -15.39 2.11 9.97
CA GLN A 57 -16.46 2.44 9.03
C GLN A 57 -16.35 3.87 8.50
N LYS A 58 -16.02 4.85 9.36
CA LYS A 58 -15.76 6.22 8.91
C LYS A 58 -14.53 6.31 8.02
N ALA A 59 -13.50 5.50 8.27
CA ALA A 59 -12.33 5.41 7.39
C ALA A 59 -12.70 4.91 5.98
N PHE A 60 -13.48 3.83 5.89
CA PHE A 60 -13.99 3.35 4.59
C PHE A 60 -14.86 4.38 3.89
N ASN A 61 -15.78 5.04 4.63
CA ASN A 61 -16.64 6.07 4.07
C ASN A 61 -15.85 7.28 3.55
N TYR A 62 -14.76 7.67 4.22
CA TYR A 62 -13.88 8.74 3.77
C TYR A 62 -13.29 8.45 2.39
N PHE A 63 -12.67 7.29 2.18
CA PHE A 63 -12.11 6.93 0.87
C PHE A 63 -13.17 6.66 -0.18
N ALA A 64 -14.33 6.10 0.19
CA ALA A 64 -15.45 5.93 -0.73
C ALA A 64 -15.97 7.30 -1.23
N LEU A 65 -16.07 8.29 -0.34
CA LEU A 65 -16.48 9.65 -0.69
C LEU A 65 -15.45 10.36 -1.56
N LEU A 66 -14.14 10.21 -1.25
CA LEU A 66 -13.07 10.72 -2.11
C LEU A 66 -13.18 10.15 -3.53
N GLY A 67 -13.28 8.82 -3.65
CA GLY A 67 -13.42 8.16 -4.94
C GLY A 67 -14.68 8.58 -5.73
N LYS A 68 -15.81 8.83 -5.05
CA LYS A 68 -17.03 9.38 -5.68
C LYS A 68 -16.84 10.82 -6.17
N ASN A 69 -16.28 11.68 -5.32
CA ASN A 69 -16.02 13.08 -5.65
C ASN A 69 -15.06 13.20 -6.83
N GLU A 70 -14.11 12.29 -6.97
CA GLU A 70 -13.20 12.23 -8.10
C GLU A 70 -13.88 11.85 -9.42
N LEU A 71 -14.78 10.85 -9.42
CA LEU A 71 -15.53 10.45 -10.63
C LEU A 71 -16.30 11.64 -11.20
N ASN A 72 -16.87 12.48 -10.34
CA ASN A 72 -17.60 13.68 -10.71
C ASN A 72 -16.69 14.84 -11.17
N ARG A 73 -15.39 14.81 -10.82
CA ARG A 73 -14.43 15.91 -11.03
C ARG A 73 -13.55 15.78 -12.27
N LYS A 74 -13.81 14.84 -13.19
CA LYS A 74 -13.04 14.64 -14.45
C LYS A 74 -12.75 15.91 -15.29
N LYS A 75 -13.35 17.08 -14.97
CA LYS A 75 -13.16 18.37 -15.65
C LYS A 75 -12.45 19.49 -14.85
N LYS A 76 -11.98 19.29 -13.60
CA LYS A 76 -11.31 20.36 -12.80
C LYS A 76 -9.89 19.94 -12.34
N LYS A 77 -9.02 20.95 -12.11
CA LYS A 77 -7.60 20.81 -11.69
C LYS A 77 -7.42 19.68 -10.68
N ARG A 78 -6.47 18.77 -10.98
CA ARG A 78 -6.06 17.64 -10.13
C ARG A 78 -5.74 18.13 -8.72
N LYS A 79 -6.48 17.68 -7.71
CA LYS A 79 -6.00 17.70 -6.33
C LYS A 79 -5.26 16.39 -6.09
N LYS A 80 -4.06 16.48 -5.51
CA LYS A 80 -3.26 15.31 -5.14
C LYS A 80 -3.95 14.52 -4.04
N ASP A 81 -3.83 13.20 -4.10
CA ASP A 81 -4.29 12.34 -3.03
C ASP A 81 -3.46 12.56 -1.75
N PRO A 82 -4.03 12.25 -0.57
CA PRO A 82 -3.25 12.21 0.66
C PRO A 82 -2.04 11.29 0.51
N LEU A 83 -0.91 11.70 1.10
CA LEU A 83 0.30 10.90 1.09
C LEU A 83 0.13 9.64 1.95
N MET A 84 0.37 8.49 1.33
CA MET A 84 0.43 7.19 1.99
C MET A 84 1.91 6.80 2.12
N ILE A 85 2.52 7.10 3.27
CA ILE A 85 3.97 7.02 3.47
C ILE A 85 4.50 5.62 3.15
N PHE A 86 3.78 4.56 3.54
CA PHE A 86 4.24 3.19 3.33
C PHE A 86 4.21 2.76 1.86
N HIS A 87 3.56 3.55 1.00
CA HIS A 87 3.47 3.34 -0.44
C HIS A 87 4.42 4.22 -1.25
N THR A 88 5.27 4.99 -0.57
CA THR A 88 6.30 5.80 -1.24
C THR A 88 7.50 4.93 -1.60
N ALA A 89 8.14 5.27 -2.72
CA ALA A 89 9.37 4.62 -3.16
C ALA A 89 10.49 4.80 -2.13
N GLU A 90 10.57 5.98 -1.51
CA GLU A 90 11.57 6.28 -0.47
C GLU A 90 11.41 5.36 0.75
N PHE A 91 10.18 5.11 1.20
CA PHE A 91 9.96 4.18 2.31
C PHE A 91 10.28 2.74 1.92
N HIS A 92 9.94 2.32 0.70
CA HIS A 92 10.33 1.00 0.18
C HIS A 92 11.86 0.83 0.13
N LEU A 93 12.58 1.84 -0.37
CA LEU A 93 14.04 1.83 -0.42
C LEU A 93 14.66 1.80 0.97
N LEU A 94 14.07 2.50 1.95
CA LEU A 94 14.51 2.44 3.35
C LEU A 94 14.37 1.02 3.91
N VAL A 95 13.21 0.38 3.73
CA VAL A 95 12.97 -1.00 4.20
C VAL A 95 13.94 -1.97 3.52
N LEU A 96 14.19 -1.82 2.21
CA LEU A 96 15.18 -2.61 1.48
C LEU A 96 16.60 -2.40 2.02
N ALA A 97 16.98 -1.16 2.31
CA ALA A 97 18.29 -0.83 2.87
C ALA A 97 18.52 -1.50 4.22
N VAL A 98 17.51 -1.48 5.10
CA VAL A 98 17.53 -2.22 6.39
C VAL A 98 17.58 -3.73 6.16
N GLY A 99 16.95 -4.22 5.09
CA GLY A 99 17.00 -5.62 4.66
C GLY A 99 18.42 -6.17 4.43
N PHE A 100 19.37 -5.33 4.01
CA PHE A 100 20.77 -5.75 3.87
C PHE A 100 21.49 -5.92 5.22
N LEU A 101 20.94 -5.38 6.30
CA LEU A 101 21.45 -5.56 7.67
C LEU A 101 20.71 -6.71 8.37
N GLU A 102 19.40 -6.84 8.14
CA GLU A 102 18.53 -7.81 8.79
C GLU A 102 17.61 -8.52 7.79
N GLU A 103 17.82 -9.82 7.60
CA GLU A 103 17.14 -10.65 6.58
C GLU A 103 15.61 -10.54 6.65
N ALA A 104 15.05 -10.43 7.86
CA ALA A 104 13.61 -10.26 8.07
C ALA A 104 13.01 -9.08 7.28
N PHE A 105 13.77 -7.98 7.12
CA PHE A 105 13.31 -6.81 6.37
C PHE A 105 13.31 -7.03 4.86
N LEU A 106 14.07 -7.99 4.31
CA LEU A 106 13.94 -8.39 2.91
C LEU A 106 12.60 -9.08 2.63
N PHE A 107 12.15 -9.91 3.55
CA PHE A 107 10.83 -10.56 3.45
C PHE A 107 9.68 -9.56 3.64
N ILE A 108 9.83 -8.59 4.56
CA ILE A 108 8.89 -7.47 4.68
C ILE A 108 8.87 -6.66 3.37
N PHE A 109 10.04 -6.31 2.83
CA PHE A 109 10.13 -5.59 1.57
C PHE A 109 9.45 -6.34 0.43
N LEU A 110 9.63 -7.66 0.33
CA LEU A 110 9.00 -8.48 -0.70
C LEU A 110 7.47 -8.39 -0.65
N GLY A 111 6.86 -8.51 0.54
CA GLY A 111 5.42 -8.37 0.69
C GLY A 111 4.93 -6.96 0.40
N MET A 112 5.66 -5.92 0.84
CA MET A 112 5.34 -4.52 0.53
C MET A 112 5.42 -4.20 -0.96
N PHE A 113 6.49 -4.66 -1.61
CA PHE A 113 6.69 -4.50 -3.05
C PHE A 113 5.56 -5.16 -3.83
N PHE A 114 5.19 -6.38 -3.45
CA PHE A 114 4.07 -7.09 -4.08
C PHE A 114 2.74 -6.36 -3.88
N HIS A 115 2.48 -5.82 -2.68
CA HIS A 115 1.32 -4.97 -2.44
C HIS A 115 1.29 -3.79 -3.42
N SER A 116 2.37 -3.00 -3.47
CA SER A 116 2.49 -1.82 -4.32
C SER A 116 2.32 -2.17 -5.80
N LEU A 117 2.84 -3.33 -6.23
CA LEU A 117 2.66 -3.85 -7.58
C LEU A 117 1.18 -4.10 -7.91
N LEU A 118 0.45 -4.81 -7.03
CA LEU A 118 -0.98 -5.05 -7.21
C LEU A 118 -1.77 -3.73 -7.29
N ASP A 119 -1.38 -2.76 -6.48
CA ASP A 119 -1.98 -1.44 -6.49
C ASP A 119 -1.74 -0.68 -7.78
N ILE A 120 -0.51 -0.70 -8.30
CA ILE A 120 -0.18 -0.12 -9.61
C ILE A 120 -0.99 -0.79 -10.72
N ILE A 121 -1.06 -2.13 -10.74
CA ILE A 121 -1.86 -2.88 -11.72
C ILE A 121 -3.33 -2.47 -11.65
N TRP A 122 -3.89 -2.38 -10.44
CA TRP A 122 -5.27 -1.96 -10.24
C TRP A 122 -5.50 -0.51 -10.71
N LEU A 123 -4.58 0.41 -10.39
CA LEU A 123 -4.67 1.81 -10.80
C LEU A 123 -4.56 1.97 -12.32
N ILE A 124 -3.67 1.23 -12.99
CA ILE A 124 -3.56 1.20 -14.45
C ILE A 124 -4.87 0.70 -15.08
N LYS A 125 -5.39 -0.43 -14.61
CA LYS A 125 -6.66 -1.00 -15.10
C LYS A 125 -7.85 -0.06 -14.94
N ASN A 126 -7.79 0.88 -14.00
CA ASN A 126 -8.86 1.85 -13.73
C ASN A 126 -8.58 3.27 -14.27
N ASP A 127 -7.47 3.48 -15.00
CA ASP A 127 -7.01 4.80 -15.48
C ASP A 127 -6.88 5.84 -14.35
N ARG A 128 -6.26 5.42 -13.24
CA ARG A 128 -6.07 6.23 -12.02
C ARG A 128 -4.61 6.40 -11.61
N LEU A 129 -3.65 5.88 -12.39
CA LEU A 129 -2.24 5.91 -12.03
C LEU A 129 -1.73 7.34 -11.75
N HIS A 130 -2.15 8.30 -12.56
CA HIS A 130 -1.74 9.70 -12.48
C HIS A 130 -2.18 10.45 -11.21
N LYS A 131 -2.96 9.83 -10.32
CA LYS A 131 -3.52 10.47 -9.12
C LYS A 131 -2.68 10.24 -7.88
N ARG A 132 -2.00 9.10 -7.82
CA ARG A 132 -1.22 8.70 -6.66
C ARG A 132 0.16 9.32 -6.70
N GLU A 133 0.57 9.89 -5.58
CA GLU A 133 1.96 10.28 -5.39
C GLU A 133 2.75 9.10 -4.85
N TYR A 134 3.71 8.64 -5.66
CA TYR A 134 4.61 7.53 -5.33
C TYR A 134 5.91 8.01 -4.69
N PHE A 135 6.16 9.32 -4.69
CA PHE A 135 7.41 9.90 -4.21
C PHE A 135 7.12 10.90 -3.09
N LEU A 136 7.66 10.61 -1.91
CA LEU A 136 7.62 11.51 -0.75
C LEU A 136 8.21 12.88 -1.08
N ILE A 137 9.33 12.92 -1.80
CA ILE A 137 10.03 14.17 -2.14
C ILE A 137 9.16 15.06 -3.03
N ASN A 138 8.48 14.48 -4.04
CA ASN A 138 7.55 15.22 -4.90
C ASN A 138 6.35 15.76 -4.12
N TRP A 139 5.88 15.00 -3.13
CA TRP A 139 4.79 15.46 -2.27
C TRP A 139 5.22 16.64 -1.38
N LEU A 140 6.42 16.59 -0.79
CA LEU A 140 6.96 17.67 0.05
C LEU A 140 7.27 18.95 -0.73
N ARG A 141 7.74 18.84 -1.98
CA ARG A 141 8.03 20.01 -2.82
C ARG A 141 6.78 20.81 -3.16
N ASP A 142 5.66 20.12 -3.33
CA ASP A 142 4.44 20.69 -3.92
C ASP A 142 3.38 21.07 -2.85
N ASN A 143 3.68 20.93 -1.54
CA ASN A 143 2.84 21.33 -0.40
C ASN A 143 3.58 22.30 0.53
#